data_AF-A0A6G0RVQ0-F1
#
_entry.id   AF-A0A6G0RVQ0-F1
#
_cell.length_a   1.000
_cell.length_b   1.000
_cell.length_c   1.000
_cell.angle_alpha   90.00
_cell.angle_beta   90.00
_cell.angle_gamma   90.00
#
_symmetry.space_group_name_H-M   'P 1'
#
loop_
_entity.id
_entity.type
_entity.pdbx_description
1 polymer ?
#
loop_
_entity_poly.entity_id
_entity_poly.type
_entity_poly.pdbx_seq_one_letter_code
_entity_poly.pdbx_strand_id
1 'polypeptide(L)'
;MEQPTPTYGELKLERDVYAAGAGTSAASGTPSTHGSSPASPLQDRMLKQKMASSIILGALTKKLAAEVYLLELPPSMLMHMRMTYNVKCSASVGAAKREYIGLYLDSDSSMIEHIKNTQRVIDELLEQHVVAPHDEKRQNFMQSPGPAWNVVLKSCGTFDQMMQRCRAEAIRREQQKYRRATGGSSGGKSAAAFSAESAGKHEGAESTKKKGMVNVKCFNCYQLEHFTRDCKNERTSQNAEAASMVFTWVT
;
A
#
# COMPACT_ATOMS: atom_id res chain seq x y z
N MET A 1 -56.95 -25.76 26.27
CA MET A 1 -56.46 -26.70 25.25
C MET A 1 -55.05 -27.09 25.64
N GLU A 2 -54.95 -28.19 26.39
CA GLU A 2 -53.69 -28.85 26.77
C GLU A 2 -53.43 -30.01 25.80
N GLN A 3 -52.18 -30.18 25.40
CA GLN A 3 -51.61 -31.42 24.85
C GLN A 3 -50.06 -31.36 24.98
N PRO A 4 -49.35 -32.50 25.01
CA PRO A 4 -48.76 -33.01 26.26
C PRO A 4 -47.24 -33.30 26.18
N THR A 5 -46.64 -33.45 27.37
CA THR A 5 -45.31 -34.00 27.66
C THR A 5 -45.11 -35.44 27.18
N PRO A 6 -43.91 -35.81 26.68
CA PRO A 6 -43.43 -37.19 26.67
C PRO A 6 -42.40 -37.44 27.78
N THR A 7 -42.50 -38.66 28.30
CA THR A 7 -41.90 -39.25 29.50
C THR A 7 -40.41 -39.59 29.40
N TYR A 8 -39.81 -39.64 30.59
CA TYR A 8 -38.46 -40.06 30.95
C TYR A 8 -38.21 -41.57 30.71
N GLY A 9 -36.99 -41.92 30.30
CA GLY A 9 -36.49 -43.30 30.08
C GLY A 9 -36.09 -43.47 28.61
N GLU A 10 -34.84 -43.61 28.21
CA GLU A 10 -33.85 -44.55 28.71
C GLU A 10 -32.44 -44.05 28.28
N LEU A 11 -31.55 -43.86 29.26
CA LEU A 11 -30.14 -43.62 29.05
C LEU A 11 -29.47 -44.94 28.65
N LYS A 12 -28.42 -44.86 27.80
CA LYS A 12 -27.15 -45.64 27.84
C LYS A 12 -26.80 -46.30 26.49
N LEU A 13 -25.49 -46.29 26.19
CA LEU A 13 -24.79 -46.82 25.01
C LEU A 13 -24.93 -45.94 23.74
N GLU A 14 -23.89 -45.49 23.04
CA GLU A 14 -22.49 -45.92 22.96
C GLU A 14 -21.55 -44.71 22.85
N ARG A 15 -20.53 -44.78 23.69
CA ARG A 15 -19.24 -44.11 23.58
C ARG A 15 -18.31 -45.18 22.96
N ASP A 16 -17.33 -44.74 22.19
CA ASP A 16 -16.16 -45.50 21.71
C ASP A 16 -16.24 -46.09 20.28
N VAL A 17 -15.69 -45.33 19.32
CA VAL A 17 -14.82 -45.91 18.28
C VAL A 17 -13.60 -45.00 18.13
N TYR A 18 -12.67 -45.12 19.08
CA TYR A 18 -11.27 -44.80 18.88
C TYR A 18 -10.49 -46.10 19.16
N ALA A 19 -9.65 -46.47 18.19
CA ALA A 19 -8.51 -47.39 18.27
C ALA A 19 -8.70 -48.92 18.08
N ALA A 20 -7.76 -49.45 17.28
CA ALA A 20 -7.36 -50.84 17.00
C ALA A 20 -8.22 -51.63 16.00
N GLY A 21 -7.69 -52.35 15.00
CA GLY A 21 -6.31 -52.67 14.63
C GLY A 21 -6.28 -53.90 13.70
N ALA A 22 -5.21 -54.00 12.90
CA ALA A 22 -4.64 -55.20 12.30
C ALA A 22 -5.46 -56.04 11.27
N GLY A 23 -5.02 -55.94 10.01
CA GLY A 23 -5.28 -56.92 8.96
C GLY A 23 -4.24 -56.77 7.84
N THR A 24 -3.20 -57.60 7.89
CA THR A 24 -2.09 -57.70 6.93
C THR A 24 -2.52 -58.25 5.57
N SER A 25 -2.03 -57.67 4.48
CA SER A 25 -1.57 -58.40 3.28
C SER A 25 -0.71 -57.51 2.38
N ALA A 26 0.41 -58.08 1.93
CA ALA A 26 1.49 -57.42 1.22
C ALA A 26 1.22 -57.28 -0.29
N ALA A 27 1.63 -56.15 -0.86
CA ALA A 27 2.13 -56.07 -2.23
C ALA A 27 3.07 -54.85 -2.37
N SER A 28 4.21 -55.11 -3.00
CA SER A 28 5.36 -54.24 -3.22
C SER A 28 5.03 -52.90 -3.88
N GLY A 29 5.66 -51.83 -3.41
CA GLY A 29 5.68 -50.52 -4.05
C GLY A 29 6.62 -49.57 -3.31
N THR A 30 7.60 -49.05 -4.03
CA THR A 30 8.65 -48.08 -3.68
C THR A 30 8.29 -46.96 -2.68
N PRO A 31 9.25 -46.46 -1.88
CA PRO A 31 9.03 -45.31 -1.02
C PRO A 31 9.07 -44.03 -1.85
N SER A 32 7.91 -43.56 -2.30
CA SER A 32 7.77 -42.19 -2.79
C SER A 32 7.70 -41.26 -1.59
N THR A 33 8.80 -40.55 -1.37
CA THR A 33 8.87 -39.28 -0.67
C THR A 33 7.66 -38.42 -1.05
N HIS A 34 6.64 -38.39 -0.19
CA HIS A 34 5.55 -37.44 -0.35
C HIS A 34 6.10 -36.05 -0.06
N GLY A 35 6.58 -35.42 -1.14
CA GLY A 35 6.78 -33.99 -1.20
C GLY A 35 5.51 -33.32 -0.70
N SER A 36 5.68 -32.49 0.32
CA SER A 36 4.65 -31.57 0.78
C SER A 36 4.40 -30.60 -0.38
N SER A 37 3.48 -30.96 -1.28
CA SER A 37 2.98 -30.05 -2.30
C SER A 37 2.42 -28.85 -1.57
N PRO A 38 2.82 -27.61 -1.91
CA PRO A 38 2.23 -26.43 -1.31
C PRO A 38 0.73 -26.49 -1.58
N ALA A 39 -0.07 -26.55 -0.51
CA ALA A 39 -1.51 -26.56 -0.61
C ALA A 39 -1.94 -25.46 -1.59
N SER A 40 -2.83 -25.80 -2.52
CA SER A 40 -3.34 -24.81 -3.47
C SER A 40 -3.82 -23.57 -2.70
N PRO A 41 -3.58 -22.34 -3.18
CA PRO A 41 -3.94 -21.10 -2.46
C PRO A 41 -5.42 -21.05 -2.02
N LEU A 42 -6.29 -21.78 -2.71
CA LEU A 42 -7.70 -21.93 -2.37
C LEU A 42 -7.92 -22.81 -1.13
N GLN A 43 -7.21 -23.93 -1.02
CA GLN A 43 -7.32 -24.83 0.14
C GLN A 43 -6.83 -24.16 1.43
N ASP A 44 -5.72 -23.41 1.36
CA ASP A 44 -5.21 -22.63 2.49
C ASP A 44 -6.23 -21.57 2.96
N ARG A 45 -6.86 -20.87 2.01
CA ARG A 45 -7.92 -19.90 2.31
C ARG A 45 -9.14 -20.57 2.99
N MET A 46 -9.57 -21.72 2.50
CA MET A 46 -10.69 -22.46 3.10
C MET A 46 -10.37 -22.96 4.50
N LEU A 47 -9.14 -23.44 4.73
CA LEU A 47 -8.69 -23.88 6.05
C LEU A 47 -8.66 -22.71 7.05
N LYS A 48 -8.09 -21.57 6.64
CA LYS A 48 -8.10 -20.33 7.44
C LYS A 48 -9.51 -19.87 7.78
N GLN A 49 -10.43 -19.98 6.83
CA GLN A 49 -11.83 -19.63 7.05
C GLN A 49 -12.49 -20.55 8.08
N LYS A 50 -12.29 -21.87 7.97
CA LYS A 50 -12.82 -22.84 8.95
C LYS A 50 -12.24 -22.62 10.34
N MET A 51 -10.93 -22.35 10.42
CA MET A 51 -10.28 -22.01 11.69
C MET A 51 -10.88 -20.73 12.29
N ALA A 52 -11.08 -19.69 11.49
CA ALA A 52 -11.71 -18.45 11.95
C ALA A 52 -13.14 -18.67 12.47
N SER A 53 -13.97 -19.43 11.74
CA SER A 53 -15.33 -19.77 12.21
C SER A 53 -15.30 -20.55 13.53
N SER A 54 -14.38 -21.51 13.68
CA SER A 54 -14.21 -22.28 14.92
C SER A 54 -13.79 -21.40 16.10
N ILE A 55 -12.84 -20.48 15.88
CA ILE A 55 -12.39 -19.52 16.91
C ILE A 55 -13.55 -18.62 17.35
N ILE A 56 -14.34 -18.10 16.40
CA ILE A 56 -15.50 -17.26 16.70
C ILE A 56 -16.52 -18.06 17.53
N LEU A 57 -16.94 -19.23 17.07
CA LEU A 57 -17.92 -20.06 17.80
C LEU A 57 -17.43 -20.46 19.20
N GLY A 58 -16.13 -20.76 19.33
CA GLY A 58 -15.51 -21.10 20.60
C GLY A 58 -15.43 -19.94 21.59
N ALA A 59 -15.40 -18.69 21.12
CA ALA A 59 -15.41 -17.49 21.96
C ALA A 59 -16.82 -17.12 22.46
N LEU A 60 -17.87 -17.71 21.90
CA LEU A 60 -19.26 -17.39 22.21
C LEU A 60 -19.86 -18.32 23.26
N THR A 61 -20.84 -17.81 24.01
CA THR A 61 -21.69 -18.67 24.83
C THR A 61 -22.52 -19.58 23.93
N LYS A 62 -22.94 -20.76 24.44
CA LYS A 62 -23.74 -21.73 23.66
C LYS A 62 -24.97 -21.11 23.00
N LYS A 63 -25.61 -20.14 23.67
CA LYS A 63 -26.77 -19.41 23.16
C LYS A 63 -26.41 -18.55 21.93
N LEU A 64 -25.38 -17.72 22.05
CA LEU A 64 -24.93 -16.85 20.96
C LEU A 64 -24.33 -17.64 19.81
N ALA A 65 -23.60 -18.72 20.11
CA ALA A 65 -23.03 -19.61 19.10
C ALA A 65 -24.13 -20.25 18.24
N ALA A 66 -25.25 -20.68 18.85
CA ALA A 66 -26.37 -21.28 18.12
C ALA A 66 -27.04 -20.30 17.13
N GLU A 67 -27.07 -19.01 17.46
CA GLU A 67 -27.65 -17.98 16.59
C GLU A 67 -26.78 -17.70 15.34
N VAL A 68 -25.45 -17.74 15.49
CA VAL A 68 -24.53 -17.46 14.37
C VAL A 68 -24.02 -18.73 13.68
N TYR A 69 -24.30 -19.92 14.21
CA TYR A 69 -23.82 -21.20 13.67
C TYR A 69 -24.24 -21.45 12.22
N LEU A 70 -25.40 -20.92 11.81
CA LEU A 70 -25.92 -21.04 10.45
C LEU A 70 -25.20 -20.14 9.43
N LEU A 71 -24.35 -19.22 9.87
CA LEU A 71 -23.61 -18.31 9.00
C LEU A 71 -22.27 -18.93 8.61
N GLU A 72 -22.13 -19.32 7.34
CA GLU A 72 -20.97 -20.07 6.83
C GLU A 72 -19.66 -19.26 6.79
N LEU A 73 -19.75 -17.93 6.70
CA LEU A 73 -18.59 -17.06 6.53
C LEU A 73 -18.29 -16.32 7.85
N PRO A 74 -17.05 -16.34 8.36
CA PRO A 74 -16.64 -15.58 9.54
C PRO A 74 -17.04 -14.09 9.49
N PRO A 75 -16.88 -13.37 8.35
CA PRO A 75 -17.34 -11.99 8.26
C PRO A 75 -18.85 -11.84 8.46
N SER A 76 -19.66 -12.78 7.99
CA SER A 76 -21.11 -12.75 8.18
C SER A 76 -21.49 -12.96 9.64
N MET A 77 -20.81 -13.87 10.35
CA MET A 77 -20.99 -14.10 11.79
C MET A 77 -20.72 -12.81 12.57
N LEU A 78 -19.57 -12.19 12.32
CA LEU A 78 -19.18 -10.94 12.98
C LEU A 78 -20.12 -9.80 12.64
N MET A 79 -20.54 -9.68 11.38
CA MET A 79 -21.49 -8.64 10.96
C MET A 79 -22.85 -8.82 11.62
N HIS A 80 -23.37 -10.05 11.69
CA HIS A 80 -24.64 -10.33 12.38
C HIS A 80 -24.53 -9.97 13.87
N MET A 81 -23.46 -10.41 14.54
CA MET A 81 -23.25 -10.05 15.94
C MET A 81 -23.18 -8.54 16.14
N ARG A 82 -22.46 -7.83 15.27
CA ARG A 82 -22.36 -6.37 15.30
C ARG A 82 -23.73 -5.74 15.13
N MET A 83 -24.55 -6.19 14.19
CA MET A 83 -25.88 -5.63 13.97
C MET A 83 -26.88 -5.94 15.08
N THR A 84 -26.81 -7.13 15.68
CA THR A 84 -27.75 -7.61 16.69
C THR A 84 -27.41 -7.09 18.09
N TYR A 85 -26.13 -7.01 18.44
CA TYR A 85 -25.67 -6.77 19.81
C TYR A 85 -24.94 -5.45 20.02
N ASN A 86 -24.58 -4.73 18.96
CA ASN A 86 -23.99 -3.41 19.11
C ASN A 86 -25.09 -2.38 19.40
N VAL A 87 -25.39 -2.21 20.69
CA VAL A 87 -26.42 -1.26 21.15
C VAL A 87 -26.04 0.16 20.71
N LYS A 88 -26.80 0.69 19.75
CA LYS A 88 -26.67 2.06 19.26
C LYS A 88 -27.28 3.01 20.29
N CYS A 89 -26.50 3.36 21.32
CA CYS A 89 -26.90 4.36 22.30
C CYS A 89 -26.21 5.70 22.00
N SER A 90 -26.78 6.79 22.52
CA SER A 90 -26.19 8.13 22.37
C SER A 90 -24.74 8.21 22.88
N ALA A 91 -24.38 7.37 23.86
CA ALA A 91 -23.03 7.26 24.38
C ALA A 91 -22.03 6.65 23.36
N SER A 92 -22.42 5.59 22.65
CA SER A 92 -21.54 4.97 21.64
C SER A 92 -21.35 5.86 20.42
N VAL A 93 -22.41 6.55 19.99
CA VAL A 93 -22.34 7.61 18.97
C VAL A 93 -21.43 8.75 19.41
N GLY A 94 -21.58 9.22 20.65
CA GLY A 94 -20.75 10.28 21.20
C GLY A 94 -19.28 9.87 21.29
N ALA A 95 -18.99 8.61 21.64
CA ALA A 95 -17.63 8.08 21.68
C ALA A 95 -16.99 8.05 20.29
N ALA A 96 -17.69 7.48 19.28
CA ALA A 96 -17.19 7.42 17.91
C ALA A 96 -16.98 8.82 17.31
N LYS A 97 -17.87 9.78 17.59
CA LYS A 97 -17.67 11.18 17.16
C LYS A 97 -16.46 11.83 17.81
N ARG A 98 -16.26 11.63 19.12
CA ARG A 98 -15.08 12.17 19.83
C ARG A 98 -13.80 11.55 19.30
N GLU A 99 -13.81 10.25 19.02
CA GLU A 99 -12.68 9.57 18.37
C GLU A 99 -12.42 10.18 17.00
N TYR A 100 -13.45 10.33 16.17
CA TYR A 100 -13.33 10.88 14.82
C TYR A 100 -12.71 12.28 14.80
N ILE A 101 -13.22 13.18 15.64
CA ILE A 101 -12.74 14.58 15.75
C ILE A 101 -11.34 14.61 16.38
N GLY A 102 -11.06 13.68 17.29
CA GLY A 102 -9.77 13.55 17.96
C GLY A 102 -8.68 12.84 17.16
N LEU A 103 -8.99 12.35 15.95
CA LEU A 103 -7.99 11.70 15.11
C LEU A 103 -6.90 12.69 14.72
N TYR A 104 -5.66 12.36 15.06
CA TYR A 104 -4.48 13.11 14.67
C TYR A 104 -3.41 12.17 14.14
N LEU A 105 -2.64 12.63 13.15
CA LEU A 105 -1.48 11.91 12.66
C LEU A 105 -0.30 12.13 13.60
N ASP A 106 -0.01 11.14 14.43
CA ASP A 106 1.18 11.15 15.28
C ASP A 106 2.46 11.17 14.44
N SER A 107 3.55 11.71 15.00
CA SER A 107 4.84 11.87 14.30
C SER A 107 5.42 10.54 13.80
N ASP A 108 5.11 9.47 14.51
CA ASP A 108 5.69 8.15 14.32
C ASP A 108 4.74 7.22 13.53
N SER A 109 3.46 7.60 13.43
CA SER A 109 2.44 6.85 12.70
C SER A 109 2.51 7.13 11.20
N SER A 110 2.20 6.10 10.41
CA SER A 110 2.17 6.25 8.96
C SER A 110 0.90 6.96 8.50
N MET A 111 1.01 7.81 7.48
CA MET A 111 -0.16 8.43 6.84
C MET A 111 -1.15 7.38 6.30
N ILE A 112 -0.65 6.24 5.83
CA ILE A 112 -1.51 5.14 5.35
C ILE A 112 -2.36 4.57 6.48
N GLU A 113 -1.78 4.38 7.65
CA GLU A 113 -2.49 3.90 8.84
C GLU A 113 -3.51 4.93 9.33
N HIS A 114 -3.15 6.21 9.39
CA HIS A 114 -4.09 7.29 9.74
C HIS A 114 -5.30 7.33 8.81
N ILE A 115 -5.08 7.15 7.51
CA ILE A 115 -6.15 7.07 6.52
C ILE A 115 -7.05 5.85 6.75
N LYS A 116 -6.47 4.67 7.04
CA LYS A 116 -7.25 3.47 7.37
C LYS A 116 -8.08 3.68 8.64
N ASN A 117 -7.48 4.30 9.65
CA ASN A 117 -8.13 4.62 10.92
C ASN A 117 -9.30 5.59 10.72
N THR A 118 -9.09 6.65 9.93
CA THR A 118 -10.12 7.62 9.55
C THR A 118 -11.30 6.95 8.85
N GLN A 119 -11.05 6.05 7.91
CA GLN A 119 -12.11 5.30 7.23
C GLN A 119 -12.87 4.38 8.19
N ARG A 120 -12.16 3.64 9.05
CA ARG A 120 -12.77 2.78 10.06
C ARG A 120 -13.80 3.54 10.90
N VAL A 121 -13.41 4.70 11.44
CA VAL A 121 -14.30 5.48 12.32
C VAL A 121 -15.48 6.07 11.54
N ILE A 122 -15.28 6.50 10.29
CA ILE A 122 -16.39 6.95 9.42
C ILE A 122 -17.37 5.82 9.14
N ASP A 123 -16.88 4.61 8.87
CA ASP A 123 -17.71 3.44 8.60
C ASP A 123 -18.49 3.03 9.88
N GLU A 124 -17.87 3.11 11.05
CA GLU A 124 -18.54 2.88 12.34
C GLU A 124 -19.64 3.92 12.63
N LEU A 125 -19.41 5.19 12.29
CA LEU A 125 -20.46 6.22 12.37
C LEU A 125 -21.61 5.94 11.41
N LEU A 126 -21.30 5.48 10.19
CA LEU A 126 -22.31 5.11 9.20
C LEU A 126 -23.14 3.91 9.65
N GLU A 127 -22.51 2.89 10.23
CA GLU A 127 -23.19 1.74 10.84
C GLU A 127 -24.18 2.17 11.94
N GLN A 128 -23.87 3.26 12.64
CA GLN A 128 -24.73 3.85 13.66
C GLN A 128 -25.81 4.80 13.09
N HIS A 129 -25.97 4.86 11.76
CA HIS A 129 -26.85 5.80 11.02
C HIS A 129 -26.48 7.28 11.19
N VAL A 130 -25.22 7.58 11.52
CA VAL A 130 -24.71 8.94 11.59
C VAL A 130 -23.92 9.24 10.31
N VAL A 131 -24.52 10.01 9.42
CA VAL A 131 -23.86 10.43 8.19
C VAL A 131 -23.14 11.76 8.44
N ALA A 132 -21.81 11.73 8.47
CA ALA A 132 -21.02 12.95 8.47
C ALA A 132 -21.06 13.59 7.06
N PRO A 133 -21.47 14.88 6.94
CA PRO A 133 -21.46 15.59 5.66
C PRO A 133 -20.05 15.69 5.09
N HIS A 134 -19.94 15.75 3.76
CA HIS A 134 -18.65 15.76 3.07
C HIS A 134 -17.75 16.94 3.50
N ASP A 135 -18.33 18.10 3.79
CA ASP A 135 -17.58 19.26 4.27
C ASP A 135 -17.01 19.04 5.67
N GLU A 136 -17.77 18.44 6.59
CA GLU A 136 -17.28 18.08 7.92
C GLU A 136 -16.14 17.06 7.84
N LYS A 137 -16.29 16.07 6.95
CA LYS A 137 -15.23 15.07 6.71
C LYS A 137 -13.94 15.72 6.21
N ARG A 138 -14.09 16.65 5.28
CA ARG A 138 -12.98 17.42 4.71
C ARG A 138 -12.31 18.30 5.76
N GLN A 139 -13.07 19.02 6.57
CA GLN A 139 -12.52 19.92 7.60
C GLN A 139 -11.79 19.16 8.70
N ASN A 140 -12.40 18.11 9.26
CA ASN A 140 -11.73 17.26 10.26
C ASN A 140 -10.46 16.64 9.69
N PHE A 141 -10.51 16.11 8.46
CA PHE A 141 -9.32 15.52 7.85
C PHE A 141 -8.27 16.55 7.39
N MET A 142 -8.59 17.84 7.25
CA MET A 142 -7.56 18.87 7.06
C MET A 142 -6.82 19.20 8.37
N GLN A 143 -7.48 19.03 9.52
CA GLN A 143 -6.91 19.36 10.83
C GLN A 143 -6.14 18.18 11.44
N SER A 144 -6.50 16.95 11.07
CA SER A 144 -5.83 15.74 11.57
C SER A 144 -4.35 15.58 11.16
N PRO A 145 -3.90 15.97 9.94
CA PRO A 145 -2.51 15.77 9.52
C PRO A 145 -1.66 16.98 9.91
N GLY A 146 -0.41 16.72 10.32
CA GLY A 146 0.53 17.79 10.61
C GLY A 146 0.85 18.70 9.39
N PRO A 147 1.46 19.88 9.62
CA PRO A 147 1.69 20.89 8.59
C PRO A 147 2.41 20.41 7.31
N ALA A 148 3.23 19.35 7.41
CA ALA A 148 3.94 18.74 6.29
C ALA A 148 3.03 18.12 5.22
N TRP A 149 1.75 17.91 5.52
CA TRP A 149 0.74 17.37 4.60
C TRP A 149 -0.18 18.46 4.03
N ASN A 150 -0.19 19.67 4.59
CA ASN A 150 -1.04 20.77 4.13
C ASN A 150 -0.82 21.13 2.65
N VAL A 151 0.41 21.01 2.15
CA VAL A 151 0.73 21.26 0.73
C VAL A 151 -0.04 20.29 -0.18
N VAL A 152 -0.18 19.03 0.24
CA VAL A 152 -0.92 18.00 -0.50
C VAL A 152 -2.42 18.28 -0.40
N LEU A 153 -2.91 18.60 0.80
CA LEU A 153 -4.33 18.77 1.08
C LEU A 153 -4.96 20.01 0.46
N LYS A 154 -4.24 21.14 0.44
CA LYS A 154 -4.73 22.40 -0.15
C LYS A 154 -5.09 22.27 -1.63
N SER A 155 -4.46 21.32 -2.32
CA SER A 155 -4.69 21.08 -3.75
C SER A 155 -5.93 20.22 -4.06
N CYS A 156 -6.64 19.74 -3.03
CA CYS A 156 -7.79 18.84 -3.17
C CYS A 156 -9.13 19.54 -2.92
N GLY A 157 -10.11 19.27 -3.77
CA GLY A 157 -11.47 19.80 -3.65
C GLY A 157 -12.37 18.97 -2.73
N THR A 158 -12.23 17.64 -2.76
CA THR A 158 -13.11 16.72 -2.03
C THR A 158 -12.36 15.85 -1.03
N PHE A 159 -13.07 15.32 -0.03
CA PHE A 159 -12.52 14.39 0.96
C PHE A 159 -11.90 13.14 0.31
N ASP A 160 -12.57 12.53 -0.67
CA ASP A 160 -12.04 11.33 -1.35
C ASP A 160 -10.75 11.63 -2.12
N GLN A 161 -10.66 12.80 -2.77
CA GLN A 161 -9.43 13.26 -3.41
C GLN A 161 -8.30 13.46 -2.39
N MET A 162 -8.60 14.03 -1.22
CA MET A 162 -7.60 14.15 -0.14
C MET A 162 -7.08 12.79 0.30
N MET A 163 -7.97 11.84 0.56
CA MET A 163 -7.60 10.48 0.97
C MET A 163 -6.74 9.78 -0.09
N GLN A 164 -7.13 9.87 -1.36
CA GLN A 164 -6.40 9.23 -2.45
C GLN A 164 -5.03 9.88 -2.70
N ARG A 165 -4.94 11.21 -2.69
CA ARG A 165 -3.66 11.92 -2.86
C ARG A 165 -2.71 11.68 -1.68
N CYS A 166 -3.21 11.71 -0.45
CA CYS A 166 -2.38 11.39 0.72
C CYS A 166 -1.84 9.96 0.67
N ARG A 167 -2.65 8.98 0.22
CA ARG A 167 -2.16 7.61 -0.02
C ARG A 167 -1.04 7.57 -1.04
N ALA A 168 -1.26 8.16 -2.22
CA ALA A 168 -0.27 8.17 -3.29
C ALA A 168 1.04 8.85 -2.86
N GLU A 169 0.93 9.99 -2.17
CA GLU A 169 2.07 10.75 -1.67
C GLU A 169 2.83 10.01 -0.56
N ALA A 170 2.12 9.30 0.33
CA ALA A 170 2.77 8.46 1.35
C ALA A 170 3.61 7.36 0.72
N ILE A 171 3.06 6.66 -0.28
CA ILE A 171 3.78 5.62 -1.04
C ILE A 171 5.00 6.25 -1.76
N ARG A 172 4.83 7.42 -2.38
CA ARG A 172 5.93 8.14 -3.06
C ARG A 172 7.06 8.48 -2.10
N ARG A 173 6.74 8.99 -0.90
CA ARG A 173 7.74 9.35 0.15
C ARG A 173 8.49 8.12 0.64
N GLU A 174 7.79 7.00 0.83
CA GLU A 174 8.40 5.72 1.24
C GLU A 174 9.36 5.17 0.17
N GLN A 175 8.93 5.14 -1.10
CA GLN A 175 9.79 4.74 -2.22
C GLN A 175 11.03 5.64 -2.38
N GLN A 176 10.91 6.94 -2.06
CA GLN A 176 12.04 7.86 -2.08
C GLN A 176 13.03 7.58 -0.95
N LYS A 177 12.56 7.21 0.25
CA LYS A 177 13.43 6.77 1.36
C LYS A 177 14.19 5.49 0.98
N TYR A 178 13.52 4.50 0.39
CA TYR A 178 14.16 3.26 -0.08
C TYR A 178 15.25 3.55 -1.12
N ARG A 179 14.97 4.42 -2.11
CA ARG A 179 15.97 4.83 -3.10
C ARG A 179 17.19 5.53 -2.49
N ARG A 180 17.01 6.30 -1.41
CA ARG A 180 18.13 6.95 -0.70
C ARG A 180 18.93 5.97 0.17
N ALA A 181 18.28 4.97 0.74
CA ALA A 181 18.94 3.94 1.55
C ALA A 181 19.75 2.95 0.69
N THR A 182 19.25 2.61 -0.51
CA THR A 182 19.91 1.65 -1.43
C THR A 182 20.80 2.34 -2.47
N GLY A 183 20.72 3.68 -2.57
CA GLY A 183 21.36 4.48 -3.61
C GLY A 183 22.59 5.25 -3.15
N GLY A 184 23.50 4.61 -2.41
CA GLY A 184 24.85 5.11 -2.19
C GLY A 184 25.75 4.89 -3.41
N SER A 185 25.38 5.40 -4.58
CA SER A 185 26.23 5.68 -5.76
C SER A 185 25.35 5.85 -7.01
N SER A 186 24.80 7.05 -7.19
CA SER A 186 24.53 7.55 -8.55
C SER A 186 24.67 9.07 -8.51
N GLY A 187 25.74 9.55 -9.16
CA GLY A 187 26.04 10.96 -9.28
C GLY A 187 24.97 11.68 -10.10
N GLY A 188 23.95 12.21 -9.43
CA GLY A 188 23.02 13.18 -9.99
C GLY A 188 23.47 14.59 -9.62
N LYS A 189 24.54 15.10 -10.23
CA LYS A 189 24.87 16.54 -10.18
C LYS A 189 23.99 17.30 -11.17
N SER A 190 22.76 17.60 -10.75
CA SER A 190 21.89 18.54 -11.46
C SER A 190 21.08 19.38 -10.45
N ALA A 191 21.77 20.19 -9.65
CA ALA A 191 21.20 21.40 -9.01
C ALA A 191 22.22 22.03 -8.04
N ALA A 192 23.00 22.99 -8.53
CA ALA A 192 23.53 24.13 -7.77
C ALA A 192 24.25 25.08 -8.75
N ALA A 193 23.51 25.66 -9.68
CA ALA A 193 23.94 26.89 -10.32
C ALA A 193 23.18 28.01 -9.62
N PHE A 194 23.68 28.50 -8.49
CA PHE A 194 23.53 29.88 -8.02
C PHE A 194 24.40 30.13 -6.79
N SER A 195 25.12 31.25 -6.85
CA SER A 195 25.96 31.88 -5.81
C SER A 195 27.40 31.40 -5.68
N ALA A 196 28.32 32.07 -6.38
CA ALA A 196 29.27 32.99 -5.75
C ALA A 196 30.16 33.65 -6.81
N GLU A 197 30.01 34.96 -6.95
CA GLU A 197 31.04 35.84 -7.50
C GLU A 197 32.23 35.86 -6.52
N SER A 198 33.41 35.47 -6.98
CA SER A 198 34.67 35.87 -6.34
C SER A 198 35.79 35.87 -7.37
N ALA A 199 36.33 37.05 -7.62
CA ALA A 199 37.56 37.25 -8.36
C ALA A 199 38.72 36.47 -7.73
N GLY A 200 39.60 35.91 -8.57
CA GLY A 200 40.83 35.29 -8.14
C GLY A 200 41.63 34.73 -9.31
N LYS A 201 42.58 35.52 -9.83
CA LYS A 201 43.70 35.03 -10.64
C LYS A 201 44.46 34.00 -9.80
N HIS A 202 44.69 32.80 -10.32
CA HIS A 202 45.90 32.04 -10.02
C HIS A 202 46.26 31.10 -11.16
N GLU A 203 47.45 31.34 -11.70
CA GLU A 203 48.16 30.47 -12.61
C GLU A 203 48.67 29.21 -11.88
N GLY A 204 48.81 28.12 -12.64
CA GLY A 204 49.73 27.02 -12.34
C GLY A 204 49.21 25.93 -11.40
N ALA A 205 48.61 24.89 -11.99
CA ALA A 205 48.68 23.54 -11.41
C ALA A 205 48.51 22.49 -12.52
N GLU A 206 49.65 21.99 -12.98
CA GLU A 206 49.78 20.80 -13.82
C GLU A 206 49.18 19.60 -13.09
N SER A 207 47.96 19.20 -13.48
CA SER A 207 47.37 17.94 -13.04
C SER A 207 47.39 16.95 -14.21
N THR A 208 48.33 16.01 -14.13
CA THR A 208 48.40 14.79 -14.91
C THR A 208 47.11 13.97 -14.77
N LYS A 209 46.13 14.20 -15.65
CA LYS A 209 45.03 13.27 -15.94
C LYS A 209 45.09 12.84 -17.41
N LYS A 210 46.14 12.08 -17.74
CA LYS A 210 46.14 11.22 -18.92
C LYS A 210 45.17 10.06 -18.70
N LYS A 211 43.88 10.27 -18.98
CA LYS A 211 42.93 9.17 -19.24
C LYS A 211 41.76 9.70 -20.06
N GLY A 212 41.80 9.49 -21.38
CA GLY A 212 40.63 9.62 -22.25
C GLY A 212 40.78 10.41 -23.57
N MET A 213 41.97 10.86 -23.98
CA MET A 213 42.12 11.69 -25.20
C MET A 213 42.13 10.91 -26.53
N VAL A 214 42.32 9.59 -26.51
CA VAL A 214 42.68 8.84 -27.74
C VAL A 214 41.50 8.50 -28.66
N ASN A 215 40.26 8.91 -28.32
CA ASN A 215 39.07 8.52 -29.09
C ASN A 215 38.00 9.61 -29.24
N VAL A 216 38.30 10.86 -28.90
CA VAL A 216 37.37 11.97 -29.15
C VAL A 216 37.58 12.47 -30.57
N LYS A 217 36.55 12.33 -31.40
CA LYS A 217 36.50 12.84 -32.77
C LYS A 217 36.00 14.28 -32.77
N CYS A 218 36.74 15.20 -33.39
CA CYS A 218 36.30 16.58 -33.57
C CYS A 218 35.06 16.63 -34.47
N PHE A 219 34.00 17.32 -34.06
CA PHE A 219 32.77 17.44 -34.86
C PHE A 219 32.88 18.43 -36.03
N ASN A 220 33.96 19.21 -36.12
CA ASN A 220 34.20 20.12 -37.24
C ASN A 220 35.00 19.46 -38.38
N CYS A 221 36.14 18.83 -38.06
CA CYS A 221 37.05 18.25 -39.07
C CYS A 221 37.16 16.73 -39.03
N TYR A 222 36.44 16.06 -38.12
CA TYR A 222 36.40 14.61 -38.00
C TYR A 222 37.74 13.92 -37.70
N GLN A 223 38.78 14.68 -37.36
CA GLN A 223 40.05 14.14 -36.87
C GLN A 223 39.98 13.82 -35.37
N LEU A 224 40.74 12.80 -34.96
CA LEU A 224 40.91 12.44 -33.56
C LEU A 224 41.91 13.42 -32.91
N GLU A 225 41.97 13.43 -31.57
CA GLU A 225 42.92 14.19 -30.73
C GLU A 225 42.53 15.61 -30.26
N HIS A 226 41.47 16.23 -30.78
CA HIS A 226 41.06 17.56 -30.30
C HIS A 226 39.53 17.76 -30.26
N PHE A 227 39.09 18.70 -29.42
CA PHE A 227 37.69 19.14 -29.37
C PHE A 227 37.40 20.20 -30.42
N THR A 228 36.13 20.34 -30.82
CA THR A 228 35.65 21.35 -31.78
C THR A 228 36.08 22.78 -31.42
N ARG A 229 36.25 23.08 -30.13
CA ARG A 229 36.69 24.40 -29.66
C ARG A 229 38.15 24.71 -29.99
N ASP A 230 38.99 23.69 -30.10
CA ASP A 230 40.43 23.81 -30.33
C ASP A 230 40.80 23.43 -31.79
N CYS A 231 39.80 23.33 -32.66
CA CYS A 231 39.97 22.99 -34.06
C CYS A 231 40.54 24.19 -34.83
N LYS A 232 41.69 24.00 -35.49
CA LYS A 232 42.34 25.03 -36.33
C LYS A 232 41.72 25.17 -37.74
N ASN A 233 40.81 24.27 -38.12
CA ASN A 233 40.15 24.34 -39.43
C ASN A 233 38.96 25.31 -39.37
N GLU A 234 38.72 26.04 -40.46
CA GLU A 234 37.52 26.86 -40.60
C GLU A 234 36.25 26.05 -40.35
N ARG A 235 35.25 26.69 -39.76
CA ARG A 235 34.00 26.05 -39.38
C ARG A 235 33.18 25.79 -40.64
N THR A 236 33.14 24.54 -41.12
CA THR A 236 32.37 24.21 -42.31
C THR A 236 30.88 24.24 -41.97
N SER A 237 30.21 25.36 -42.26
CA SER A 237 28.77 25.51 -42.09
C SER A 237 28.03 24.80 -43.24
N GLN A 238 28.06 23.47 -43.29
CA GLN A 238 27.23 22.67 -44.20
C GLN A 238 25.76 22.53 -43.73
N ASN A 239 25.24 23.54 -43.02
CA ASN A 239 23.83 23.57 -42.61
C ASN A 239 23.12 24.90 -42.94
N ALA A 240 23.71 25.72 -43.82
CA ALA A 240 23.11 26.95 -44.32
C ALA A 240 22.37 26.79 -45.65
N GLU A 241 22.36 25.60 -46.24
CA GLU A 241 21.71 25.30 -47.53
C GLU A 241 20.58 24.28 -47.38
N ALA A 242 19.74 24.45 -46.35
CA ALA A 242 18.45 23.78 -46.22
C ALA A 242 17.35 24.74 -45.71
N ALA A 243 17.62 26.05 -45.72
CA ALA A 243 16.68 27.10 -45.32
C ALA A 243 16.10 27.89 -46.52
N SER A 244 16.20 27.35 -47.73
CA SER A 244 15.67 27.98 -48.95
C SER A 244 14.90 26.99 -49.83
N MET A 245 13.81 26.44 -49.30
CA MET A 245 12.67 26.02 -50.13
C MET A 245 11.35 26.38 -49.42
N VAL A 246 10.91 27.61 -49.69
CA VAL A 246 9.54 28.04 -50.02
C VAL A 246 8.39 27.27 -49.32
N PHE A 247 7.80 27.89 -48.30
CA PHE A 247 6.40 27.66 -47.92
C PHE A 247 5.50 28.49 -48.84
N THR A 248 4.86 27.85 -49.83
CA THR A 248 3.71 28.42 -50.55
C THR A 248 2.42 27.95 -49.89
N TRP A 249 1.71 28.87 -49.25
CA TRP A 249 0.31 28.69 -48.83
C TRP A 249 -0.60 29.08 -50.00
N VAL A 250 -1.51 28.19 -50.39
CA VAL A 250 -2.64 28.50 -51.28
C VAL A 250 -3.86 28.74 -50.41
N THR A 251 -4.48 29.91 -50.57
CA THR A 251 -5.86 30.24 -50.18
C THR A 251 -6.84 29.64 -51.16
#